data_AF-A0A1C6R4F1-F1
#
_entry.id   AF-A0A1C6R4F1-F1
#
_cell.length_a   1.000
_cell.length_b   1.000
_cell.length_c   1.000
_cell.angle_alpha   90.00
_cell.angle_beta   90.00
_cell.angle_gamma   90.00
#
_symmetry.space_group_name_H-M   'P 1'
#
loop_
_entity.id
_entity.type
_entity.pdbx_description
1 polymer ?
#
loop_
_entity_poly.entity_id
_entity_poly.type
_entity_poly.pdbx_seq_one_letter_code
_entity_poly.pdbx_strand_id
1 'polypeptide(L)'
;MDFQPAAEGFAFEVAQELTVDYEPAEALSRFFEAAAVGIEEQLSLPEHGVVIATRVVLRHARADTFGSHELAFRIAGYLAARKALERTGRPRL
;
A
#
# COMPACT_ATOMS: atom_id res chain seq x y z
N MET A 1 -2.16 -2.02 5.71
CA MET A 1 -0.86 -2.36 5.11
C MET A 1 0.09 -2.74 6.21
N ASP A 2 0.86 -3.80 5.98
CA ASP A 2 1.95 -4.25 6.84
C ASP A 2 3.26 -4.17 6.04
N PHE A 3 4.33 -3.65 6.63
CA PHE A 3 5.61 -3.42 5.96
C PHE A 3 6.66 -4.35 6.57
N GLN A 4 7.26 -5.17 5.74
CA GLN A 4 8.24 -6.19 6.12
C GLN A 4 9.55 -5.97 5.34
N PRO A 5 10.70 -6.41 5.85
CA PRO A 5 11.92 -6.43 5.06
C PRO A 5 11.76 -7.33 3.81
N ALA A 6 12.27 -6.89 2.67
CA ALA A 6 12.46 -7.70 1.47
C ALA A 6 13.95 -7.89 1.19
N ALA A 7 14.31 -8.91 0.40
CA ALA A 7 15.70 -9.17 0.03
C ALA A 7 16.28 -8.08 -0.88
N GLU A 8 15.46 -7.58 -1.82
CA GLU A 8 15.78 -6.49 -2.74
C GLU A 8 14.48 -5.89 -3.27
N GLY A 9 14.47 -4.58 -3.55
CA GLY A 9 13.38 -3.90 -4.24
C GLY A 9 12.09 -3.70 -3.44
N PHE A 10 11.06 -3.28 -4.16
CA PHE A 10 9.69 -3.19 -3.68
C PHE A 10 8.92 -4.46 -4.07
N ALA A 11 8.29 -5.12 -3.10
CA ALA A 11 7.38 -6.22 -3.35
C ALA A 11 6.01 -5.89 -2.75
N PHE A 12 4.97 -5.91 -3.58
CA PHE A 12 3.59 -5.75 -3.13
C PHE A 12 2.86 -7.10 -3.18
N GLU A 13 2.19 -7.44 -2.09
CA GLU A 13 1.43 -8.68 -1.98
C GLU A 13 0.06 -8.42 -1.37
N VAL A 14 -0.91 -9.21 -1.84
CA VAL A 14 -2.23 -9.29 -1.24
C VAL A 14 -2.27 -10.49 -0.30
N ALA A 15 -2.68 -10.28 0.95
CA ALA A 15 -2.80 -11.38 1.92
C ALA A 15 -3.82 -12.41 1.44
N GLN A 16 -3.53 -13.71 1.67
CA GLN A 16 -4.48 -14.80 1.33
C GLN A 16 -5.83 -14.64 2.05
N GLU A 17 -5.81 -14.09 3.27
CA GLU A 17 -6.99 -13.79 4.08
C GLU A 17 -7.41 -12.31 3.95
N LEU A 18 -7.22 -11.69 2.78
CA LEU A 18 -7.64 -10.31 2.55
C LEU A 18 -9.12 -10.15 2.89
N THR A 19 -9.41 -9.26 3.83
CA THR A 19 -10.77 -8.84 4.11
C THR A 19 -11.12 -7.65 3.22
N VAL A 20 -12.12 -7.83 2.36
CA VAL A 20 -12.64 -6.77 1.48
C VAL A 20 -14.12 -6.52 1.78
N ASP A 21 -14.45 -5.28 2.10
CA ASP A 21 -15.84 -4.83 2.14
C ASP A 21 -16.19 -4.25 0.76
N TYR A 22 -16.76 -5.04 -0.17
CA TYR A 22 -17.04 -4.59 -1.57
C TYR A 22 -18.09 -5.37 -2.39
N GLU A 23 -18.78 -4.65 -3.29
CA GLU A 23 -19.43 -5.11 -4.55
C GLU A 23 -19.03 -4.10 -5.65
N PRO A 24 -18.39 -4.43 -6.81
CA PRO A 24 -18.23 -5.73 -7.49
C PRO A 24 -16.77 -6.14 -7.82
N ALA A 25 -16.42 -7.42 -7.62
CA ALA A 25 -15.05 -7.97 -7.59
C ALA A 25 -14.10 -7.70 -8.78
N GLU A 26 -14.60 -7.33 -9.97
CA GLU A 26 -13.82 -7.29 -11.22
C GLU A 26 -12.81 -6.14 -11.29
N ALA A 27 -13.04 -5.02 -10.59
CA ALA A 27 -12.15 -3.86 -10.59
C ALA A 27 -11.06 -3.90 -9.50
N LEU A 28 -11.14 -4.84 -8.55
CA LEU A 28 -10.29 -4.86 -7.36
C LEU A 28 -8.80 -5.02 -7.68
N SER A 29 -8.45 -5.85 -8.68
CA SER A 29 -7.03 -6.02 -9.06
C SER A 29 -6.40 -4.70 -9.48
N ARG A 30 -7.10 -3.92 -10.33
CA ARG A 30 -6.62 -2.62 -10.82
C ARG A 30 -6.48 -1.61 -9.70
N PHE A 31 -7.39 -1.64 -8.74
CA PHE A 31 -7.32 -0.78 -7.56
C PHE A 31 -6.15 -1.16 -6.66
N PHE A 32 -5.85 -2.44 -6.49
CA PHE A 32 -4.69 -2.87 -5.71
C PHE A 32 -3.36 -2.56 -6.42
N GLU A 33 -3.31 -2.72 -7.73
CA GLU A 33 -2.17 -2.28 -8.56
C GLU A 33 -1.96 -0.77 -8.44
N ALA A 34 -3.02 0.03 -8.53
CA ALA A 34 -2.93 1.48 -8.35
C ALA A 34 -2.43 1.85 -6.94
N ALA A 35 -2.88 1.15 -5.90
CA ALA A 35 -2.38 1.33 -4.54
C ALA A 35 -0.89 0.95 -4.40
N ALA A 36 -0.44 -0.11 -5.07
CA ALA A 36 0.96 -0.51 -5.10
C ALA A 36 1.84 0.58 -5.72
N VAL A 37 1.41 1.17 -6.84
CA VAL A 37 2.10 2.32 -7.48
C VAL A 37 2.21 3.49 -6.50
N GLY A 38 1.12 3.85 -5.81
CA GLY A 38 1.15 4.94 -4.83
C GLY A 38 2.09 4.68 -3.66
N ILE A 39 2.19 3.43 -3.20
CA ILE A 39 3.14 3.02 -2.16
C ILE A 39 4.58 3.18 -2.66
N GLU A 40 4.88 2.65 -3.84
CA GLU A 40 6.22 2.72 -4.43
C GLU A 40 6.67 4.16 -4.64
N GLU A 41 5.77 5.04 -5.09
CA GLU A 41 6.02 6.48 -5.23
C GLU A 41 6.42 7.15 -3.93
N GLN A 42 5.70 6.87 -2.84
CA GLN A 42 6.04 7.40 -1.53
C GLN A 42 7.38 6.84 -1.05
N LEU A 43 7.64 5.54 -1.20
CA LEU A 43 8.87 4.92 -0.74
C LEU A 43 10.11 5.37 -1.54
N SER A 44 9.92 5.72 -2.80
CA SER A 44 10.99 6.17 -3.72
C SER A 44 11.37 7.65 -3.55
N LEU A 45 10.73 8.40 -2.66
CA LEU A 45 11.08 9.80 -2.45
C LEU A 45 12.55 9.91 -1.96
N PRO A 46 13.38 10.75 -2.60
CA PRO A 46 14.80 10.90 -2.25
C PRO A 46 15.06 11.24 -0.78
N GLU A 47 14.09 11.92 -0.15
CA GLU A 47 14.10 12.32 1.25
C GLU A 47 14.19 11.15 2.23
N HIS A 48 13.78 9.95 1.82
CA HIS A 48 13.87 8.76 2.65
C HIS A 48 15.27 8.18 2.69
N GLY A 49 16.10 8.41 1.65
CA GLY A 49 17.48 7.92 1.60
C GLY A 49 17.64 6.39 1.73
N VAL A 50 16.56 5.63 1.54
CA VAL A 50 16.52 4.17 1.73
C VAL A 50 16.54 3.47 0.37
N VAL A 51 17.41 2.46 0.21
CA VAL A 51 17.28 1.47 -0.86
C VAL A 51 16.04 0.64 -0.56
N ILE A 52 15.01 0.72 -1.41
CA ILE A 52 13.76 0.00 -1.18
C ILE A 52 14.07 -1.50 -1.15
N ALA A 53 13.98 -2.08 0.04
CA ALA A 53 14.08 -3.51 0.31
C ALA A 53 12.89 -3.84 1.24
N THR A 54 11.70 -3.60 0.72
CA THR A 54 10.46 -3.57 1.52
C THR A 54 9.37 -4.38 0.84
N ARG A 55 8.83 -5.35 1.57
CA ARG A 55 7.63 -6.11 1.24
C ARG A 55 6.43 -5.46 1.90
N VAL A 56 5.37 -5.20 1.14
CA VAL A 56 4.13 -4.60 1.63
C VAL A 56 2.98 -5.59 1.45
N VAL A 57 2.31 -5.92 2.54
CA VAL A 57 1.19 -6.85 2.55
C VAL A 57 -0.12 -6.08 2.77
N LEU A 58 -1.01 -6.12 1.78
CA LEU A 58 -2.38 -5.64 1.88
C LEU A 58 -3.22 -6.67 2.65
N ARG A 59 -3.68 -6.28 3.84
CA ARG A 59 -4.50 -7.12 4.73
C ARG A 59 -5.99 -6.75 4.75
N HIS A 60 -6.30 -5.50 4.45
CA HIS A 60 -7.67 -4.98 4.50
C HIS A 60 -7.84 -3.87 3.47
N ALA A 61 -8.94 -3.92 2.71
CA ALA A 61 -9.32 -2.91 1.75
C ALA A 61 -10.83 -2.64 1.85
N ARG A 62 -11.21 -1.38 1.66
CA ARG A 62 -12.61 -0.96 1.54
C ARG A 62 -12.77 -0.18 0.26
N ALA A 63 -13.81 -0.52 -0.50
CA ALA A 63 -14.18 0.16 -1.72
C ALA A 63 -15.70 0.37 -1.73
N ASP A 64 -16.15 1.35 -2.48
CA ASP A 64 -17.56 1.66 -2.70
C ASP A 64 -17.77 1.99 -4.18
N THR A 65 -19.01 1.84 -4.66
CA THR A 65 -19.36 1.94 -6.07
C THR A 65 -19.20 3.34 -6.68
N PHE A 66 -19.10 4.40 -5.87
CA PHE A 66 -19.12 5.79 -6.35
C PHE A 66 -17.79 6.53 -6.17
N GLY A 67 -17.06 6.23 -5.11
CA GLY A 67 -15.79 6.86 -4.75
C GLY A 67 -14.55 6.05 -5.11
N SER A 68 -14.70 4.78 -5.49
CA SER A 68 -13.56 3.92 -5.82
C SER A 68 -13.16 4.02 -7.28
N HIS A 69 -11.95 4.52 -7.51
CA HIS A 69 -11.29 4.56 -8.81
C HIS A 69 -9.77 4.48 -8.61
N GLU A 70 -9.02 4.20 -9.68
CA GLU A 70 -7.57 3.96 -9.63
C GLU A 70 -6.80 5.12 -8.95
N LEU A 71 -7.12 6.37 -9.30
CA LEU A 71 -6.50 7.54 -8.66
C LEU A 71 -6.74 7.59 -7.14
N ALA A 72 -7.94 7.26 -6.66
CA ALA A 72 -8.23 7.23 -5.23
C ALA A 72 -7.39 6.16 -4.52
N PHE A 73 -7.23 4.99 -5.14
CA PHE A 73 -6.41 3.91 -4.60
C PHE A 73 -4.91 4.22 -4.62
N ARG A 74 -4.41 4.89 -5.67
CA ARG A 74 -3.03 5.39 -5.70
C ARG A 74 -2.76 6.38 -4.57
N ILE A 75 -3.66 7.35 -4.38
CA ILE A 75 -3.57 8.31 -3.25
C ILE A 75 -3.62 7.57 -1.91
N ALA A 76 -4.51 6.58 -1.76
CA ALA A 76 -4.60 5.78 -0.55
C ALA A 76 -3.31 5.00 -0.26
N GLY A 77 -2.70 4.39 -1.28
CA GLY A 77 -1.41 3.70 -1.19
C GLY A 77 -0.28 4.63 -0.72
N TYR A 78 -0.16 5.80 -1.36
CA TYR A 78 0.81 6.84 -1.00
C TYR A 78 0.67 7.27 0.47
N LEU A 79 -0.56 7.59 0.90
CA LEU A 79 -0.83 8.01 2.28
C LEU A 79 -0.61 6.87 3.29
N ALA A 80 -0.88 5.62 2.92
CA ALA A 80 -0.64 4.47 3.78
C ALA A 80 0.87 4.26 4.01
N ALA A 81 1.69 4.37 2.97
CA ALA A 81 3.14 4.32 3.08
C ALA A 81 3.71 5.45 3.93
N ARG A 82 3.23 6.69 3.73
CA ARG A 82 3.66 7.84 4.53
C ARG A 82 3.37 7.64 6.02
N LYS A 83 2.14 7.22 6.36
CA LYS A 83 1.74 6.92 7.74
C LYS A 83 2.54 5.76 8.35
N ALA A 84 2.94 4.77 7.55
CA ALA A 84 3.78 3.68 8.03
C ALA A 84 5.19 4.17 8.39
N LEU A 85 5.81 4.99 7.53
CA LEU A 85 7.11 5.60 7.78
C LEU A 85 7.10 6.49 9.05
N GLU A 86 6.05 7.29 9.23
CA GLU A 86 5.84 8.10 10.44
C GLU A 86 5.82 7.24 11.73
N ARG A 87 5.27 6.01 11.65
CA ARG A 87 5.21 5.09 12.80
C ARG A 87 6.56 4.44 13.10
N THR A 88 7.38 4.17 12.08
CA THR A 88 8.75 3.64 12.27
C THR A 88 9.71 4.68 12.85
N GLY A 89 9.48 5.97 12.63
CA GLY A 89 10.27 7.05 13.23
C GLY A 89 9.94 7.36 14.71
N ARG A 90 8.84 6.81 15.25
CA ARG A 90 8.53 6.91 16.68
C ARG A 90 9.16 5.73 17.43
N PRO A 91 9.87 5.95 18.54
CA PRO A 91 10.32 4.86 19.38
C PRO A 91 9.09 4.08 19.86
N ARG A 92 9.11 2.76 19.68
CA ARG A 92 8.12 1.87 20.26
C ARG A 92 8.31 1.95 21.78
N LEU A 93 7.34 2.53 22.48
CA LEU A 93 7.23 2.49 23.95
C LEU A 93 6.82 1.09 24.40
#